data_AF-A0A964MFI0-F1
#
_entry.id   AF-A0A964MFI0-F1
#
_cell.length_a   1.000
_cell.length_b   1.000
_cell.length_c   1.000
_cell.angle_alpha   90.00
_cell.angle_beta   90.00
_cell.angle_gamma   90.00
#
_symmetry.space_group_name_H-M   'P 1'
#
loop_
_entity.id
_entity.type
_entity.pdbx_description
1 polymer ?
#
loop_
_entity_poly.entity_id
_entity_poly.type
_entity_poly.pdbx_seq_one_letter_code
_entity_poly.pdbx_strand_id
1 'polypeptide(L)'
;MDFFADLSEQVHASFGARNQARDQALVQARALTRHAAQTIRAIHRSESDVAHEFLREAHKLVDSLKSDLATFPDLYYAGYTQDAIKEYAEASLTVAVIENQPLP
;
A
#
# COMPACT_ATOMS: atom_id res chain seq x y z
N MET A 1 14.13 29.94 -27.70
CA MET A 1 13.10 29.19 -26.95
C MET A 1 12.54 30.11 -25.90
N ASP A 2 11.23 30.09 -25.70
CA ASP A 2 10.54 30.94 -24.74
C ASP A 2 10.59 30.26 -23.36
N PHE A 3 11.39 30.82 -22.44
CA PHE A 3 11.62 30.29 -21.10
C PHE A 3 10.32 29.92 -20.37
N PHE A 4 9.25 30.70 -20.57
CA PHE A 4 7.97 30.45 -19.92
C PHE A 4 7.25 29.22 -20.49
N ALA A 5 7.40 28.94 -21.79
CA ALA A 5 6.85 27.74 -22.41
C ALA A 5 7.54 26.48 -21.87
N ASP A 6 8.88 26.49 -21.82
CA ASP A 6 9.68 25.36 -21.32
C ASP A 6 9.39 25.09 -19.83
N LEU A 7 9.25 26.13 -19.01
CA LEU A 7 8.88 26.01 -17.59
C LEU A 7 7.47 25.43 -17.44
N SER A 8 6.50 25.89 -18.24
CA SER A 8 5.13 25.38 -18.20
C SER A 8 5.06 23.89 -18.51
N GLU A 9 5.82 23.43 -19.51
CA GLU A 9 5.89 22.02 -19.88
C GLU A 9 6.49 21.15 -18.76
N GLN A 10 7.60 21.61 -18.15
CA GLN A 10 8.23 20.91 -17.02
C GLN A 10 7.30 20.81 -15.82
N VAL A 11 6.59 21.89 -15.48
CA VAL A 11 5.61 21.91 -14.39
C VAL A 11 4.49 20.92 -14.69
N HIS A 12 3.90 20.94 -15.89
CA HIS A 12 2.86 19.99 -16.26
C HIS A 12 3.32 18.53 -16.18
N ALA A 13 4.51 18.22 -16.68
CA ALA A 13 5.07 16.87 -16.59
C ALA A 13 5.24 16.43 -15.12
N SER A 14 5.79 17.30 -14.26
CA SER A 14 5.99 17.01 -12.84
C SER A 14 4.67 16.78 -12.10
N PHE A 15 3.66 17.62 -12.32
CA PHE A 15 2.34 17.46 -11.67
C PHE A 15 1.59 16.25 -12.22
N GLY A 16 1.71 15.96 -13.51
CA GLY A 16 1.13 14.78 -14.14
C GLY A 16 1.66 13.49 -13.53
N ALA A 17 2.98 13.36 -13.40
CA ALA A 17 3.63 12.20 -12.78
C ALA A 17 3.18 12.01 -11.33
N ARG A 18 3.13 13.08 -10.53
CA ARG A 18 2.66 13.03 -9.13
C ARG A 18 1.18 12.64 -9.04
N ASN A 19 0.34 13.16 -9.93
CA ASN A 19 -1.08 12.81 -9.95
C ASN A 19 -1.29 11.33 -10.26
N GLN A 20 -0.57 10.81 -11.27
CA GLN A 20 -0.62 9.39 -11.62
C GLN A 20 -0.16 8.49 -10.47
N ALA A 21 0.95 8.83 -9.83
CA ALA A 21 1.46 8.09 -8.67
C ALA A 21 0.44 8.06 -7.51
N ARG A 22 -0.22 9.19 -7.24
CA ARG A 22 -1.27 9.27 -6.22
C ARG A 22 -2.47 8.39 -6.54
N ASP A 23 -2.95 8.44 -7.79
CA ASP A 23 -4.13 7.69 -8.19
C ASP A 23 -3.85 6.18 -8.13
N GLN A 24 -2.66 5.75 -8.52
CA GLN A 24 -2.20 4.36 -8.35
C GLN A 24 -2.10 3.95 -6.88
N ALA A 25 -1.51 4.80 -6.03
CA ALA A 25 -1.38 4.53 -4.60
C ALA A 25 -2.74 4.40 -3.91
N LEU A 26 -3.74 5.21 -4.29
CA LEU A 26 -5.10 5.10 -3.77
C LEU A 26 -5.76 3.76 -4.11
N VAL A 27 -5.53 3.24 -5.32
CA VAL A 27 -6.03 1.93 -5.74
C VAL A 27 -5.35 0.82 -4.93
N GLN A 28 -4.02 0.86 -4.83
CA GLN A 28 -3.23 -0.11 -4.06
C GLN A 28 -3.59 -0.10 -2.57
N ALA A 29 -3.72 1.09 -1.96
CA ALA A 29 -4.11 1.23 -0.55
C ALA A 29 -5.47 0.60 -0.25
N ARG A 30 -6.48 0.83 -1.10
CA ARG A 30 -7.80 0.19 -0.94
C ARG A 30 -7.74 -1.33 -1.09
N ALA A 31 -6.94 -1.82 -2.02
CA ALA A 31 -6.73 -3.26 -2.18
C ALA A 31 -6.02 -3.86 -0.95
N LEU A 32 -5.03 -3.15 -0.41
CA LEU A 32 -4.28 -3.55 0.77
C LEU A 32 -5.18 -3.65 2.01
N THR A 33 -6.00 -2.63 2.30
CA THR A 33 -6.98 -2.67 3.39
C THR A 33 -7.95 -3.84 3.24
N ARG A 34 -8.40 -4.12 2.01
CA ARG A 34 -9.29 -5.27 1.74
C ARG A 34 -8.60 -6.60 2.06
N HIS A 35 -7.37 -6.81 1.60
CA HIS A 35 -6.63 -8.05 1.87
C HIS A 35 -6.28 -8.20 3.35
N ALA A 36 -5.95 -7.11 4.06
CA ALA A 36 -5.77 -7.12 5.51
C ALA A 36 -7.04 -7.60 6.23
N ALA A 37 -8.19 -6.99 5.91
CA ALA A 37 -9.47 -7.39 6.50
C ALA A 37 -9.88 -8.84 6.14
N GLN A 38 -9.56 -9.32 4.93
CA GLN A 38 -9.80 -10.70 4.53
C GLN A 38 -8.90 -11.68 5.31
N THR A 39 -7.62 -11.34 5.48
CA THR A 39 -6.66 -12.10 6.28
C THR A 39 -7.17 -12.28 7.70
N ILE A 40 -7.53 -11.18 8.37
CA ILE A 40 -8.04 -11.19 9.76
C ILE A 40 -9.29 -12.07 9.89
N ARG A 41 -10.26 -11.94 8.97
CA ARG A 41 -11.47 -12.78 9.00
C ARG A 41 -11.16 -14.26 8.77
N ALA A 42 -10.30 -14.59 7.82
CA ALA A 42 -9.93 -15.97 7.51
C ALA A 42 -9.23 -16.63 8.71
N ILE A 43 -8.26 -15.95 9.32
CA ILE A 43 -7.53 -16.54 10.45
C ILE A 43 -8.42 -16.73 11.69
N HIS A 44 -9.36 -15.80 11.96
CA HIS A 44 -10.35 -15.99 13.02
C HIS A 44 -11.29 -17.18 12.78
N ARG A 45 -11.51 -17.57 11.52
CA ARG A 45 -12.29 -18.75 11.14
C ARG A 45 -11.44 -20.03 11.04
N SER A 46 -10.17 -19.98 11.46
CA SER A 46 -9.21 -21.08 11.35
C SER A 46 -8.96 -21.51 9.89
N GLU A 47 -9.19 -20.61 8.93
CA GLU A 47 -8.90 -20.81 7.50
C GLU A 47 -7.44 -20.37 7.22
N SER A 48 -6.45 -21.02 7.86
CA SER A 48 -5.04 -20.59 7.85
C SER A 48 -4.45 -20.42 6.44
N ASP A 49 -4.62 -21.41 5.56
CA ASP A 49 -4.06 -21.34 4.20
C ASP A 49 -4.58 -20.13 3.41
N VAL A 50 -5.88 -19.84 3.57
CA VAL A 50 -6.55 -18.68 2.94
C VAL A 50 -6.06 -17.37 3.55
N ALA A 51 -5.87 -17.33 4.86
CA ALA A 51 -5.31 -16.16 5.54
C ALA A 51 -3.88 -15.85 5.03
N HIS A 52 -3.03 -16.88 4.91
CA HIS A 52 -1.67 -16.74 4.38
C HIS A 52 -1.64 -16.36 2.90
N GLU A 53 -2.61 -16.78 2.10
CA GLU A 53 -2.77 -16.31 0.72
C GLU A 53 -3.05 -14.80 0.68
N PHE A 54 -4.06 -14.33 1.42
CA PHE A 54 -4.38 -12.91 1.48
C PHE A 54 -3.25 -12.07 2.06
N LEU A 55 -2.54 -12.56 3.08
CA LEU A 55 -1.41 -11.86 3.69
C LEU A 55 -0.24 -11.71 2.71
N ARG A 56 0.04 -12.72 1.88
CA ARG A 56 1.06 -12.63 0.83
C ARG A 56 0.70 -11.60 -0.24
N GLU A 57 -0.56 -11.56 -0.68
CA GLU A 57 -1.01 -10.54 -1.62
C GLU A 57 -0.94 -9.13 -1.01
N ALA A 58 -1.28 -8.99 0.28
CA ALA A 58 -1.11 -7.74 1.00
C ALA A 58 0.37 -7.31 1.07
N HIS A 59 1.30 -8.24 1.36
CA HIS A 59 2.74 -7.95 1.38
C HIS A 59 3.26 -7.43 0.03
N LYS A 60 2.85 -8.06 -1.09
CA LYS A 60 3.21 -7.58 -2.44
C LYS A 60 2.74 -6.16 -2.71
N LEU A 61 1.56 -5.79 -2.22
CA LEU A 61 1.02 -4.43 -2.36
C LEU A 61 1.81 -3.42 -1.52
N VAL A 62 2.28 -3.79 -0.32
CA VAL A 62 3.16 -2.95 0.49
C VAL A 62 4.49 -2.70 -0.24
N ASP A 63 5.09 -3.74 -0.81
CA ASP A 63 6.34 -3.60 -1.56
C ASP A 63 6.15 -2.73 -2.81
N SER A 64 5.03 -2.90 -3.51
CA SER A 64 4.67 -2.07 -4.66
C SER A 64 4.50 -0.60 -4.25
N LEU A 65 3.76 -0.31 -3.17
CA LEU A 65 3.60 1.05 -2.64
C LEU A 65 4.94 1.69 -2.27
N LYS A 66 5.86 0.93 -1.65
CA LYS A 66 7.21 1.42 -1.31
C LYS A 66 8.01 1.77 -2.56
N SER A 67 7.98 0.91 -3.57
CA SER A 67 8.71 1.11 -4.83
C SER A 67 8.12 2.26 -5.64
N ASP A 68 6.81 2.25 -5.89
CA ASP A 68 6.11 3.21 -6.74
C ASP A 68 6.16 4.64 -6.17
N LEU A 69 6.25 4.77 -4.85
CA LEU A 69 6.29 6.06 -4.16
C LEU A 69 7.68 6.45 -3.64
N ALA A 70 8.75 5.73 -4.03
CA ALA A 70 10.10 6.02 -3.59
C ALA A 70 10.55 7.47 -3.90
N THR A 71 10.08 8.03 -5.03
CA THR A 71 10.33 9.41 -5.45
C THR A 71 9.26 10.40 -4.99
N PHE A 72 8.19 9.93 -4.34
CA PHE A 72 7.05 10.71 -3.87
C PHE A 72 6.79 10.44 -2.37
N PRO A 73 7.73 10.80 -1.47
CA PRO A 73 7.62 10.49 -0.06
C PRO A 73 6.36 11.10 0.59
N ASP A 74 5.91 12.25 0.12
CA ASP A 74 4.65 12.89 0.57
C ASP A 74 3.41 12.03 0.29
N LEU A 75 3.43 11.22 -0.78
CA LEU A 75 2.37 10.26 -1.09
C LEU A 75 2.53 8.96 -0.29
N TYR A 76 3.77 8.51 -0.05
CA TYR A 76 4.03 7.34 0.79
C TYR A 76 3.59 7.56 2.24
N TYR A 77 3.84 8.76 2.78
CA TYR A 77 3.42 9.15 4.12
C TYR A 77 2.03 9.79 4.18
N ALA A 78 1.30 9.83 3.06
CA ALA A 78 -0.08 10.29 3.07
C ALA A 78 -0.98 9.36 3.91
N GLY A 79 -2.02 9.92 4.51
CA GLY A 79 -2.91 9.18 5.43
C GLY A 79 -3.46 7.89 4.83
N TYR A 80 -3.97 7.93 3.59
CA TYR A 80 -4.52 6.74 2.94
C TYR A 80 -3.49 5.61 2.75
N THR A 81 -2.22 5.93 2.47
CA THR A 81 -1.15 4.94 2.32
C THR A 81 -0.75 4.38 3.67
N GLN A 82 -0.51 5.26 4.65
CA GLN A 82 -0.09 4.86 5.99
C GLN A 82 -1.15 4.06 6.72
N ASP A 83 -2.43 4.44 6.60
CA ASP A 83 -3.53 3.72 7.22
C ASP A 83 -3.67 2.31 6.63
N ALA A 84 -3.52 2.15 5.30
CA ALA A 84 -3.51 0.83 4.68
C ALA A 84 -2.31 -0.04 5.12
N ILE A 85 -1.11 0.55 5.30
CA ILE A 85 0.06 -0.16 5.81
C ILE A 85 -0.12 -0.57 7.29
N LYS A 86 -0.77 0.26 8.10
CA LYS A 86 -1.11 -0.10 9.50
C LYS A 86 -2.06 -1.28 9.54
N GLU A 87 -3.09 -1.30 8.70
CA GLU A 87 -4.03 -2.43 8.58
C GLU A 87 -3.30 -3.72 8.18
N TYR A 88 -2.32 -3.63 7.26
CA TYR A 88 -1.46 -4.77 6.93
C TYR A 88 -0.63 -5.25 8.13
N ALA A 89 -0.02 -4.33 8.88
CA ALA A 89 0.74 -4.68 10.07
C ALA A 89 -0.15 -5.37 11.12
N GLU A 90 -1.38 -4.85 11.34
CA GLU A 90 -2.36 -5.49 12.21
C GLU A 90 -2.72 -6.90 11.74
N ALA A 91 -2.98 -7.09 10.44
CA ALA A 91 -3.26 -8.41 9.89
C ALA A 91 -2.09 -9.40 10.09
N SER A 92 -0.86 -8.96 9.84
CA SER A 92 0.35 -9.78 10.02
C SER A 92 0.55 -10.16 11.49
N LEU A 93 0.38 -9.21 12.41
CA LEU A 93 0.48 -9.45 13.85
C LEU A 93 -0.64 -10.40 14.34
N THR A 94 -1.86 -10.20 13.85
CA THR A 94 -3.02 -11.04 14.21
C THR A 94 -2.81 -12.49 13.82
N VAL A 95 -2.28 -12.74 12.62
CA VAL A 95 -1.94 -14.10 12.17
C VAL A 95 -0.88 -14.72 13.09
N ALA A 96 0.22 -14.02 13.33
CA ALA A 96 1.30 -14.54 14.18
C ALA A 96 0.81 -14.86 15.61
N VAL A 97 -0.01 -13.98 16.20
CA VAL A 97 -0.55 -14.17 17.55
C VAL A 97 -1.50 -15.37 17.62
N ILE A 98 -2.44 -15.52 16.68
CA ILE A 98 -3.40 -16.63 16.68
C ILE A 98 -2.70 -17.97 16.47
N GLU A 99 -1.70 -18.01 15.60
CA GLU A 99 -0.92 -19.22 15.31
C GLU A 99 0.22 -19.47 16.31
N ASN A 100 0.36 -18.61 17.34
CA ASN A 100 1.42 -18.67 18.34
C ASN A 100 2.83 -18.72 17.72
N GLN A 101 3.04 -17.93 16.67
CA GLN A 101 4.32 -17.73 15.99
C GLN A 101 5.03 -16.49 16.56
N PRO A 102 6.37 -16.37 16.37
CA PRO A 102 7.09 -15.13 16.66
C PRO A 102 6.49 -13.95 15.91
N LEU A 103 6.52 -12.77 16.53
CA LEU A 103 6.08 -11.54 15.87
C LEU A 103 7.03 -11.19 14.70
N PRO A 104 6.49 -10.74 13.55
CA PRO A 104 7.25 -10.38 12.36
C PRO A 104 8.03 -9.08 12.49
#